data_AF-A0A351UV44-F1
#
_entry.id   AF-A0A351UV44-F1
#
_cell.length_a   1.000
_cell.length_b   1.000
_cell.length_c   1.000
_cell.angle_alpha   90.00
_cell.angle_beta   90.00
_cell.angle_gamma   90.00
#
_symmetry.space_group_name_H-M   'P 1'
#
loop_
_entity.id
_entity.type
_entity.pdbx_description
1 polymer ?
#
loop_
_entity_poly.entity_id
_entity_poly.type
_entity_poly.pdbx_seq_one_letter_code
_entity_poly.pdbx_strand_id
1 'polypeptide(L)' 'GILEMIQAAEESPIDIYYGIPSSVPSTSQNLETTGGIIDCQAMKHLLAEKDIICVWEIMNYR' A
#
# COMPACT_ATOMS: atom_id res chain seq x y z
N GLY A 1 -1.24 -4.43 -7.71
CA GLY A 1 -2.33 -4.64 -6.73
C GLY A 1 -2.99 -3.34 -6.29
N ILE A 2 -2.24 -2.40 -5.69
CA ILE A 2 -2.81 -1.16 -5.13
C ILE A 2 -3.45 -0.28 -6.21
N LEU A 3 -2.77 -0.08 -7.34
CA LEU A 3 -3.27 0.74 -8.44
C LEU A 3 -4.56 0.16 -9.05
N GLU A 4 -4.65 -1.15 -9.14
CA GLU A 4 -5.83 -1.87 -9.63
C GLU A 4 -6.99 -1.75 -8.64
N MET A 5 -6.73 -1.70 -7.33
CA MET A 5 -7.76 -1.41 -6.32
C MET A 5 -8.25 0.03 -6.42
N ILE A 6 -7.37 1.00 -6.70
CA ILE A 6 -7.73 2.41 -6.93
C ILE A 6 -8.59 2.51 -8.20
N GLN A 7 -8.14 1.90 -9.30
CA GLN A 7 -8.87 1.90 -10.58
C GLN A 7 -10.26 1.26 -10.44
N ALA A 8 -10.37 0.13 -9.73
CA ALA A 8 -11.64 -0.56 -9.53
C ALA A 8 -12.65 0.26 -8.69
N ALA A 9 -12.17 1.24 -7.91
CA ALA A 9 -13.02 2.09 -7.08
C ALA A 9 -13.53 3.35 -7.78
N GLU A 10 -13.06 3.68 -8.99
CA GLU A 10 -13.47 4.92 -9.68
C GLU A 10 -14.99 5.02 -9.91
N GLU A 11 -15.67 3.88 -10.08
CA GLU A 11 -17.13 3.79 -10.27
C GLU A 11 -17.89 3.38 -8.99
N SER A 12 -17.21 3.38 -7.84
CA SER A 12 -17.82 3.02 -6.56
C SER A 12 -18.86 4.05 -6.12
N PRO A 13 -20.00 3.64 -5.55
CA PRO A 13 -21.00 4.56 -5.00
C PRO A 13 -20.59 5.20 -3.66
N ILE A 14 -19.37 4.92 -3.18
CA ILE A 14 -18.81 5.44 -1.93
C ILE A 14 -17.43 6.05 -2.18
N ASP A 15 -17.08 7.08 -1.41
CA ASP A 15 -15.74 7.65 -1.42
C ASP A 15 -14.75 6.69 -0.75
N ILE A 16 -13.66 6.36 -1.43
CA ILE A 16 -12.62 5.46 -0.94
C ILE A 16 -11.29 6.20 -0.94
N TYR A 17 -10.67 6.28 0.24
CA TYR A 17 -9.32 6.79 0.42
C TYR A 17 -8.38 5.66 0.81
N TYR A 18 -7.16 5.69 0.29
CA TYR A 18 -6.19 4.62 0.45
C TYR A 18 -5.02 5.05 1.34
N GLY A 19 -4.53 4.10 2.12
CA GLY A 19 -3.23 4.21 2.79
C GLY A 19 -2.22 3.25 2.17
N ILE A 20 -0.97 3.67 2.07
CA ILE A 20 0.12 2.82 1.59
C ILE A 20 0.36 1.71 2.62
N PRO A 21 0.28 0.41 2.26
CA PRO A 21 0.58 -0.67 3.19
C PRO A 21 2.04 -0.56 3.66
N SER A 22 2.24 -0.45 4.97
CA SER A 22 3.54 -0.09 5.55
C SER A 22 4.51 -1.26 5.68
N SER A 23 3.99 -2.49 5.79
CA SER A 23 4.71 -3.68 6.23
C SER A 23 4.47 -4.81 5.24
N VAL A 24 5.06 -4.68 4.04
CA VAL A 24 4.97 -5.69 2.98
C VAL A 24 6.38 -6.02 2.47
N PRO A 25 6.92 -7.23 2.76
CA PRO A 25 6.38 -8.27 3.65
C PRO A 25 6.18 -7.78 5.09
N SER A 26 5.33 -8.49 5.85
CA SER A 26 5.00 -8.14 7.23
C SER A 26 6.17 -8.34 8.18
N THR A 27 7.03 -9.32 7.89
CA THR A 27 8.22 -9.64 8.68
C THR A 27 9.52 -9.40 7.90
N SER A 28 9.94 -10.33 7.05
CA SER A 28 11.09 -10.21 6.15
C SER A 28 11.04 -11.28 5.05
N GLN A 29 11.71 -11.04 3.93
CA GLN A 29 11.81 -12.00 2.82
C GLN A 29 12.48 -13.33 3.19
N ASN A 30 13.20 -13.38 4.32
CA ASN A 30 13.83 -14.60 4.81
C ASN A 30 12.87 -15.47 5.66
N LEU A 31 11.83 -14.86 6.21
CA LEU A 31 10.89 -15.50 7.14
C LEU A 31 9.54 -15.81 6.49
N GLU A 32 9.19 -15.08 5.43
CA GLU A 32 7.97 -15.31 4.65
C GLU A 32 8.23 -15.15 3.15
N THR A 33 7.41 -15.85 2.37
CA THR A 33 7.27 -15.57 0.93
C THR A 33 6.27 -14.44 0.74
N THR A 34 6.55 -13.55 -0.21
CA THR A 34 5.68 -12.40 -0.48
C THR A 34 5.32 -12.29 -1.94
N GLY A 35 4.08 -11.85 -2.22
CA GLY A 35 3.62 -11.52 -3.57
C GLY A 35 4.05 -10.14 -4.06
N GLY A 36 4.63 -9.31 -3.19
CA GLY A 36 5.13 -7.98 -3.51
C GLY A 36 6.02 -7.42 -2.41
N ILE A 37 6.75 -6.35 -2.72
CA ILE A 37 7.59 -5.64 -1.75
C ILE A 37 7.24 -4.16 -1.86
N ILE A 38 6.98 -3.52 -0.73
CA ILE A 38 6.81 -2.07 -0.66
C ILE A 38 8.04 -1.49 0.00
N ASP A 39 8.96 -1.02 -0.83
CA ASP A 39 10.16 -0.31 -0.41
C ASP A 39 9.96 1.22 -0.45
N CYS A 40 11.00 1.97 -0.06
CA CYS A 40 10.93 3.43 -0.06
C CYS A 40 10.64 4.06 -1.44
N GLN A 41 11.02 3.40 -2.54
CA GLN A 41 10.75 3.92 -3.89
C GLN A 41 9.30 3.67 -4.27
N ALA A 42 8.78 2.48 -3.99
CA ALA A 42 7.37 2.16 -4.16
C ALA A 42 6.49 3.11 -3.34
N MET A 43 6.86 3.40 -2.09
CA MET A 43 6.13 4.36 -1.25
C MET A 43 6.09 5.77 -1.87
N LYS A 44 7.22 6.26 -2.42
CA LYS A 44 7.26 7.57 -3.08
C LYS A 44 6.40 7.63 -4.33
N HIS A 45 6.37 6.55 -5.10
CA HIS A 45 5.53 6.44 -6.28
C HIS A 45 4.05 6.47 -5.90
N LEU A 46 3.66 5.66 -4.91
CA LEU A 46 2.29 5.61 -4.41
C LEU A 46 1.85 6.93 -3.77
N LEU A 47 2.74 7.65 -3.10
CA LEU A 47 2.43 8.97 -2.53
C LEU A 47 2.04 10.02 -3.59
N ALA A 48 2.37 9.79 -4.86
CA ALA A 48 1.97 10.67 -5.96
C ALA A 48 0.52 10.44 -6.43
N GLU A 49 -0.12 9.34 -6.01
CA GLU A 49 -1.51 9.04 -6.36
C GLU A 49 -2.48 9.92 -5.56
N LYS A 50 -3.44 10.53 -6.26
CA LYS A 50 -4.38 11.51 -5.67
C LYS A 50 -5.24 10.92 -4.53
N ASP A 51 -5.55 9.62 -4.61
CA ASP A 51 -6.46 8.93 -3.69
C ASP A 51 -5.71 8.32 -2.49
N ILE A 52 -4.38 8.44 -2.45
CA ILE A 52 -3.52 8.02 -1.34
C ILE A 52 -3.31 9.18 -0.39
N ILE A 53 -3.79 9.03 0.85
CA ILE A 53 -3.81 10.12 1.85
C ILE A 53 -2.86 9.90 3.03
N CYS A 54 -2.38 8.68 3.23
CA CYS A 54 -1.51 8.34 4.36
C CYS A 54 -0.66 7.10 4.11
N VAL A 55 0.26 6.84 5.04
CA VAL A 55 0.79 5.48 5.26
C VAL A 55 -0.19 4.77 6.19
N TRP A 56 -0.45 3.49 5.92
CA TRP A 56 -1.33 2.67 6.74
C TRP A 56 -0.66 2.26 8.06
N GLU A 57 -1.31 1.39 8.82
CA GLU A 57 -0.83 0.96 10.14
C GLU A 57 0.60 0.39 10.08
N ILE A 58 1.50 0.92 10.91
CA ILE A 58 2.87 0.43 11.05
C ILE A 58 2.88 -0.71 12.06
N MET A 59 3.06 -1.93 11.56
CA MET A 59 3.10 -3.15 12.38
C MET A 59 4.53 -3.55 12.74
N ASN A 60 5.50 -3.15 11.92
CA ASN A 60 6.92 -3.31 12.21
C ASN A 60 7.45 -2.08 12.97
N TYR A 61 7.27 -2.05 14.29
CA TYR A 61 7.62 -0.93 15.17
C TYR A 61 8.84 -1.18 16.07
N ARG A 62 9.53 -2.32 15.91
CA ARG A 62 10.62 -2.77 16.80
C ARG A 62 11.93 -2.95 16.06
#